data_AF-A0A918SDL4-F1
#
_entry.id   AF-A0A918SDL4-F1
#
_cell.length_a   1.000
_cell.length_b   1.000
_cell.length_c   1.000
_cell.angle_alpha   90.00
_cell.angle_beta   90.00
_cell.angle_gamma   90.00
#
_symmetry.space_group_name_H-M   'P 1'
#
loop_
_entity.id
_entity.type
_entity.pdbx_description
1 polymer ?
#
loop_
_entity_poly.entity_id
_entity_poly.type
_entity_poly.pdbx_seq_one_letter_code
_entity_poly.pdbx_strand_id
1 'polypeptide(L)'
;MPAPYDMQLPRCRTMTQSRRKLIGGLLLTASVLGWAILATAVYLLLLMEMPWWVHIVYFAIAGFGWLWPATVLVRWMARPDA
;
A
#
# COMPACT_ATOMS: atom_id res chain seq x y z
N MET A 1 26.14 37.61 37.29
CA MET A 1 25.67 37.84 35.91
C MET A 1 25.46 36.46 35.28
N PRO A 2 24.23 35.95 35.11
CA PRO A 2 23.98 34.64 34.49
C PRO A 2 23.84 34.77 32.96
N ALA A 3 24.02 33.66 32.26
CA ALA A 3 24.56 33.59 30.90
C ALA A 3 23.53 33.64 29.73
N PRO A 4 23.94 34.05 28.51
CA PRO A 4 23.06 34.36 27.37
C PRO A 4 22.98 33.21 26.34
N TYR A 5 22.47 32.05 26.73
CA TYR A 5 22.29 30.92 25.79
C TYR A 5 20.97 30.19 25.99
N ASP A 6 19.91 30.93 25.71
CA ASP A 6 18.58 30.51 25.29
C ASP A 6 18.59 30.06 23.80
N MET A 7 19.56 29.22 23.43
CA MET A 7 19.49 28.47 22.18
C MET A 7 18.44 27.36 22.32
N GLN A 8 17.24 27.64 21.81
CA GLN A 8 16.23 26.63 21.54
C GLN A 8 16.80 25.64 20.51
N LEU A 9 17.41 24.56 20.98
CA LEU A 9 17.87 23.47 20.12
C LEU A 9 16.65 22.89 19.37
N PRO A 10 16.76 22.61 18.05
CA PRO A 10 15.70 21.96 17.31
C PRO A 10 15.37 20.65 18.02
N ARG A 11 14.11 20.52 18.46
CA ARG A 11 13.60 19.27 19.05
C ARG A 11 13.97 18.12 18.10
N CYS A 12 14.90 17.27 18.52
CA CYS A 12 15.07 15.95 17.92
C CYS A 12 13.71 15.26 18.03
N ARG A 13 12.94 15.26 16.94
CA ARG A 13 11.70 14.49 16.89
C ARG A 13 12.11 13.03 16.99
N THR A 14 11.94 12.44 18.17
CA THR A 14 11.99 11.00 18.34
C THR A 14 10.98 10.40 17.37
N MET A 15 11.47 9.83 16.27
CA MET A 15 10.63 9.18 15.28
C MET A 15 10.16 7.85 15.87
N THR A 16 9.08 7.88 16.65
CA THR A 16 8.40 6.65 17.02
C THR A 16 7.76 6.12 15.73
N GLN A 17 8.34 5.06 15.15
CA GLN A 17 7.70 4.32 14.07
C GLN A 17 6.46 3.67 14.67
N SER A 18 5.32 4.36 14.55
CA SER A 18 4.01 3.88 14.99
C SER A 18 3.80 2.48 14.40
N ARG A 19 3.53 1.48 15.25
CA ARG A 19 3.30 0.07 14.84
C ARG A 19 2.35 -0.08 13.64
N ARG A 20 1.43 0.88 13.48
CA ARG A 20 0.51 1.01 12.33
C ARG A 20 1.19 1.15 10.97
N LYS A 21 2.36 1.79 10.86
CA LYS A 21 3.11 1.90 9.60
C LYS A 21 3.69 0.56 9.16
N LEU A 22 4.13 -0.27 10.10
CA LEU A 22 4.63 -1.63 9.81
C LEU A 22 3.48 -2.57 9.41
N ILE A 23 2.39 -2.55 10.18
CA ILE A 23 1.20 -3.39 9.91
C ILE A 23 0.55 -2.98 8.59
N GLY A 24 0.48 -1.67 8.33
CA GLY A 24 -0.08 -1.13 7.10
C GLY A 24 0.69 -1.55 5.85
N GLY A 25 2.03 -1.51 5.90
CA GLY A 25 2.87 -2.03 4.82
C GLY A 25 2.66 -3.52 4.57
N LEU A 26 2.60 -4.33 5.64
CA LEU A 26 2.37 -5.77 5.52
C LEU A 26 0.99 -6.11 4.93
N LEU A 27 -0.05 -5.41 5.38
CA LEU A 27 -1.40 -5.56 4.83
C LEU A 27 -1.45 -5.17 3.35
N LEU A 28 -0.70 -4.14 2.93
CA LEU A 28 -0.65 -3.73 1.53
C LEU A 28 -0.06 -4.86 0.68
N THR A 29 1.06 -5.43 1.13
CA THR A 29 1.70 -6.58 0.49
C THR A 29 0.78 -7.80 0.44
N ALA A 30 0.11 -8.14 1.55
CA ALA A 30 -0.83 -9.26 1.61
C ALA A 30 -2.01 -9.05 0.65
N SER A 31 -2.48 -7.82 0.51
CA SER A 31 -3.56 -7.47 -0.39
C SER A 31 -3.12 -7.59 -1.86
N VAL A 32 -1.91 -7.14 -2.23
CA VAL A 32 -1.35 -7.35 -3.58
C VAL A 32 -1.24 -8.84 -3.88
N LEU A 33 -0.72 -9.62 -2.93
CA LEU A 33 -0.56 -11.06 -3.09
C LEU A 33 -1.90 -11.76 -3.30
N GLY A 34 -2.91 -11.45 -2.48
CA GLY A 34 -4.25 -11.99 -2.64
C GLY A 34 -4.86 -11.64 -4.00
N TRP A 35 -4.69 -10.39 -4.45
CA TRP A 35 -5.16 -9.96 -5.77
C TRP A 35 -4.42 -10.65 -6.92
N ALA A 36 -3.10 -10.78 -6.84
CA ALA A 36 -2.30 -11.46 -7.86
C ALA A 36 -2.71 -12.93 -8.01
N ILE A 37 -2.98 -13.62 -6.90
CA ILE A 37 -3.48 -15.01 -6.92
C ILE A 37 -4.86 -15.06 -7.59
N LEU A 38 -5.78 -14.18 -7.20
CA LEU A 38 -7.12 -14.09 -7.81
C LEU A 38 -7.05 -13.81 -9.31
N ALA A 39 -6.27 -12.80 -9.72
CA ALA A 39 -6.08 -12.44 -11.11
C ALA A 39 -5.43 -13.58 -11.92
N THR A 40 -4.50 -14.32 -11.32
CA THR A 40 -3.89 -15.49 -11.97
C THR A 40 -4.90 -16.64 -12.09
N ALA A 41 -5.70 -16.90 -11.07
CA ALA A 41 -6.74 -17.92 -11.12
C ALA A 41 -7.79 -17.60 -12.20
N VAL A 42 -8.27 -16.35 -12.27
CA VAL A 42 -9.21 -15.87 -13.29
C VAL A 42 -8.58 -15.96 -14.69
N TYR A 43 -7.31 -15.59 -14.83
CA TYR A 43 -6.57 -15.72 -16.09
C TYR A 43 -6.49 -17.16 -16.57
N LEU A 44 -6.12 -18.08 -15.67
CA LEU A 44 -6.05 -19.51 -15.99
C LEU A 44 -7.45 -20.02 -16.38
N LEU A 45 -8.50 -19.73 -15.60
CA LEU A 45 -9.82 -20.31 -15.86
C LEU A 45 -10.52 -19.78 -17.12
N LEU A 46 -10.28 -18.52 -17.50
CA LEU A 46 -11.09 -17.86 -18.53
C LEU A 46 -10.30 -17.45 -19.79
N LEU A 47 -9.00 -17.18 -19.66
CA LEU A 47 -8.24 -16.50 -20.72
C LEU A 47 -7.16 -17.37 -21.36
N MET A 48 -6.89 -18.57 -20.85
CA MET A 48 -5.82 -19.42 -21.38
C MET A 48 -5.99 -19.81 -22.87
N GLU A 49 -7.23 -19.90 -23.37
CA GLU A 49 -7.52 -20.23 -24.77
C GLU A 49 -7.79 -19.00 -25.66
N MET A 50 -7.66 -17.80 -25.09
CA MET A 50 -8.09 -16.55 -25.72
C MET A 50 -6.98 -15.92 -26.58
N PRO A 51 -7.28 -15.10 -27.59
CA PRO A 51 -6.26 -14.35 -28.34
C PRO A 51 -5.42 -13.39 -27.48
N TRP A 52 -4.19 -13.12 -27.93
CA TRP A 52 -3.19 -12.31 -27.22
C TRP A 52 -3.61 -10.86 -26.90
N TRP A 53 -4.45 -10.23 -27.72
CA TRP A 53 -4.95 -8.89 -27.42
C TRP A 53 -5.82 -8.86 -26.15
N VAL A 54 -6.59 -9.92 -25.89
CA VAL A 54 -7.44 -9.99 -24.70
C VAL A 54 -6.57 -10.10 -23.44
N HIS A 55 -5.44 -10.79 -23.54
CA HIS A 55 -4.46 -10.87 -22.46
C HIS A 55 -3.95 -9.47 -22.08
N ILE A 56 -3.62 -8.64 -23.07
CA ILE A 56 -3.13 -7.26 -22.83
C ILE A 56 -4.19 -6.43 -22.10
N VAL A 57 -5.44 -6.44 -22.59
CA VAL A 57 -6.53 -5.68 -21.97
C VAL A 57 -6.80 -6.19 -20.55
N TYR A 58 -6.78 -7.50 -20.36
CA TYR A 58 -6.95 -8.12 -19.06
C TYR A 58 -5.87 -7.70 -18.06
N PHE A 59 -4.59 -7.76 -18.44
CA PHE A 59 -3.51 -7.33 -17.55
C PHE A 59 -3.59 -5.84 -17.22
N ALA A 60 -4.00 -4.99 -18.18
CA ALA A 60 -4.26 -3.58 -17.90
C ALA A 60 -5.35 -3.44 -16.83
N ILE A 61 -6.52 -4.06 -17.02
CA ILE A 61 -7.63 -3.99 -16.07
C ILE A 61 -7.28 -4.63 -14.73
N ALA A 62 -6.57 -5.76 -14.72
CA ALA A 62 -6.13 -6.42 -13.49
C ALA A 62 -5.15 -5.53 -12.70
N GLY A 63 -4.25 -4.82 -13.38
CA GLY A 63 -3.35 -3.84 -12.77
C GLY A 63 -4.12 -2.64 -12.20
N PHE A 64 -5.10 -2.10 -12.93
CA PHE A 64 -5.93 -1.00 -12.45
C PHE A 64 -6.93 -1.42 -11.36
N GLY A 65 -7.45 -2.64 -11.41
CA GLY A 65 -8.41 -3.17 -10.45
C GLY A 65 -7.84 -3.29 -9.04
N TRP A 66 -6.54 -3.56 -8.93
CA TRP A 66 -5.79 -3.55 -7.67
C TRP A 66 -5.84 -2.21 -6.92
N LEU A 67 -6.04 -1.08 -7.62
CA LEU A 67 -6.09 0.24 -6.99
C LEU A 67 -7.21 0.33 -5.96
N TRP A 68 -8.32 -0.37 -6.17
CA TRP A 68 -9.45 -0.33 -5.25
C TRP A 68 -9.11 -0.91 -3.86
N PRO A 69 -8.61 -2.15 -3.72
CA PRO A 69 -8.17 -2.65 -2.42
C PRO A 69 -7.02 -1.84 -1.82
N ALA A 70 -6.09 -1.34 -2.65
CA ALA A 70 -5.00 -0.49 -2.16
C ALA A 70 -5.50 0.80 -1.51
N THR A 71 -6.46 1.50 -2.14
CA THR A 71 -6.97 2.79 -1.64
C THR A 71 -7.74 2.64 -0.33
N VAL A 72 -8.54 1.58 -0.17
CA VAL A 72 -9.23 1.26 1.10
C VAL A 72 -8.22 1.06 2.23
N LEU A 73 -7.16 0.31 1.95
CA LEU A 73 -6.15 -0.01 2.95
C LEU A 73 -5.28 1.20 3.32
N VAL A 74 -4.88 2.00 2.32
CA VAL A 74 -4.15 3.25 2.54
C VAL A 74 -4.99 4.26 3.33
N ARG A 75 -6.29 4.35 3.06
CA ARG A 75 -7.19 5.21 3.84
C ARG A 75 -7.33 4.75 5.29
N TRP A 76 -7.27 3.44 5.55
CA TRP A 76 -7.19 2.90 6.91
C TRP A 76 -5.86 3.24 7.58
N MET A 77 -4.73 3.11 6.87
CA MET A 77 -3.42 3.53 7.38
C MET A 77 -3.33 5.03 7.68
N ALA A 78 -3.98 5.85 6.87
CA ALA A 78 -3.97 7.30 7.00
C ALA A 78 -4.92 7.82 8.09
N ARG A 79 -5.82 6.98 8.63
CA ARG A 79 -6.70 7.38 9.74
C ARG A 79 -5.87 7.51 11.02
N PRO A 80 -5.81 8.71 11.63
CA PRO A 80 -5.19 8.89 12.93
C PRO A 80 -5.96 8.11 13.98
N ASP A 81 -5.25 7.37 14.84
CA ASP A 81 -5.73 6.91 16.12
C ASP A 81 -6.10 8.16 16.91
N ALA A 82 -7.39 8.40 17.12
CA ALA A 82 -7.84 9.36 18.11
C ALA A 82 -7.51 8.83 19.51
#